data_AF-A0A848TR13-F1
#
_entry.id   AF-A0A848TR13-F1
#
_cell.length_a   1.000
_cell.length_b   1.000
_cell.length_c   1.000
_cell.angle_alpha   90.00
_cell.angle_beta   90.00
_cell.angle_gamma   90.00
#
_symmetry.space_group_name_H-M   'P 1'
#
loop_
_entity.id
_entity.type
_entity.pdbx_description
1 polymer ?
#
loop_
_entity_poly.entity_id
_entity_poly.type
_entity_poly.pdbx_seq_one_letter_code
_entity_poly.pdbx_strand_id
1 'polypeptide(L)'
;AYFLSQKPDLSHVNGYGGTLLSTIIHGSENCPERAGRDHIGCLELALRAGVALPKRVPGLAGDPEVAAFLTDWAEQYPGQVVDGGVA
;
A
#
# COMPACT_ATOMS: atom_id res chain seq x y z
N ALA A 1 9.82 -3.06 -11.78
CA ALA A 1 8.85 -4.07 -11.32
C ALA A 1 8.23 -4.81 -12.52
N TYR A 2 8.54 -6.10 -12.70
CA TYR A 2 8.08 -6.88 -13.87
C TYR A 2 6.56 -7.05 -13.93
N PHE A 3 5.89 -7.40 -12.83
CA PHE A 3 4.44 -7.62 -12.85
C PHE A 3 3.64 -6.34 -13.11
N LEU A 4 4.07 -5.20 -12.54
CA LEU A 4 3.41 -3.91 -12.79
C LEU A 4 3.55 -3.46 -14.25
N SER A 5 4.63 -3.83 -14.95
CA SER A 5 4.77 -3.49 -16.38
C SER A 5 3.79 -4.25 -17.29
N GLN A 6 3.14 -5.32 -16.78
CA GLN A 6 2.08 -6.03 -17.48
C GLN A 6 0.71 -5.33 -17.38
N LYS A 7 0.64 -4.16 -16.73
CA LYS A 7 -0.59 -3.38 -16.52
C LYS A 7 -1.72 -4.20 -15.89
N PRO A 8 -1.49 -4.84 -14.72
CA PRO A 8 -2.55 -5.55 -14.02
C PRO A 8 -3.65 -4.57 -13.59
N ASP A 9 -4.83 -5.10 -13.28
CA ASP A 9 -5.89 -4.32 -12.64
C ASP A 9 -5.49 -3.97 -11.21
N LEU A 10 -5.07 -2.72 -11.01
CA LEU A 10 -4.66 -2.18 -9.71
C LEU A 10 -5.84 -1.85 -8.79
N SER A 11 -7.07 -1.89 -9.30
CA SER A 11 -8.31 -1.72 -8.53
C SER A 11 -8.88 -3.03 -8.01
N HIS A 12 -8.27 -4.16 -8.36
CA HIS A 12 -8.75 -5.48 -7.97
C HIS A 12 -8.84 -5.64 -6.45
N VAL A 13 -9.98 -6.17 -6.01
CA VAL A 13 -10.24 -6.57 -4.63
C VAL A 13 -10.29 -8.10 -4.58
N ASN A 14 -9.46 -8.71 -3.73
CA ASN A 14 -9.38 -10.16 -3.59
C ASN A 14 -10.64 -10.73 -2.88
N GLY A 15 -10.73 -12.06 -2.79
CA GLY A 15 -11.88 -12.76 -2.17
C GLY A 15 -12.09 -12.49 -0.66
N TYR A 16 -11.19 -11.75 -0.02
CA TYR A 16 -11.26 -11.35 1.38
C TYR A 16 -11.47 -9.84 1.56
N GLY A 17 -11.67 -9.09 0.48
CA GLY A 17 -11.84 -7.62 0.54
C GLY A 17 -10.53 -6.82 0.48
N GLY A 18 -9.37 -7.47 0.38
CA GLY A 18 -8.07 -6.79 0.32
C GLY A 18 -7.72 -6.26 -1.08
N THR A 19 -7.07 -5.11 -1.12
CA THR A 19 -6.48 -4.51 -2.34
C THR A 19 -4.99 -4.86 -2.43
N LEU A 20 -4.32 -4.49 -3.53
CA LEU A 20 -2.85 -4.57 -3.58
C LEU A 20 -2.20 -3.80 -2.43
N LEU A 21 -2.68 -2.58 -2.14
CA LEU A 21 -2.15 -1.74 -1.07
C LEU A 21 -2.30 -2.42 0.30
N SER A 22 -3.54 -2.80 0.67
CA SER A 22 -3.79 -3.39 1.99
C SER A 22 -3.15 -4.76 2.15
N THR A 23 -2.94 -5.51 1.06
CA THR A 23 -2.21 -6.78 1.11
C THR A 23 -0.72 -6.57 1.44
N ILE A 24 -0.09 -5.51 0.92
CA ILE A 24 1.31 -5.18 1.26
C ILE A 24 1.42 -4.76 2.72
N ILE A 25 0.50 -3.90 3.20
CA ILE A 25 0.46 -3.44 4.61
C ILE A 25 0.24 -4.63 5.55
N HIS A 26 -0.74 -5.49 5.26
CA HIS A 26 -0.95 -6.71 6.02
C HIS A 26 0.31 -7.60 6.05
N GLY A 27 1.05 -7.65 4.93
CA GLY A 27 2.34 -8.33 4.84
C GLY A 27 3.40 -7.77 5.80
N SER A 28 3.54 -6.44 5.88
CA SER A 28 4.50 -5.82 6.81
C SER A 28 4.24 -6.19 8.27
N GLU A 29 2.97 -6.39 8.64
CA GLU A 29 2.57 -6.67 10.01
C GLU A 29 2.60 -8.16 10.36
N ASN A 30 2.23 -9.02 9.40
CA ASN A 30 1.90 -10.42 9.69
C ASN A 30 2.86 -11.42 9.05
N CYS A 31 3.80 -11.00 8.19
CA CYS A 31 4.78 -11.91 7.61
C CYS A 31 5.73 -12.46 8.70
N PRO A 32 5.84 -13.78 8.89
CA PRO A 32 6.77 -14.37 9.86
C PRO A 32 8.23 -13.95 9.63
N GLU A 33 8.60 -13.75 8.37
CA GLU A 33 9.96 -13.36 7.95
C GLU A 33 10.09 -11.86 7.64
N ARG A 34 9.19 -11.02 8.15
CA ARG A 34 9.10 -9.57 7.80
C ARG A 34 10.42 -8.80 7.90
N ALA A 35 11.31 -9.18 8.81
CA ALA A 35 12.60 -8.49 9.03
C ALA A 35 13.50 -8.43 7.79
N GLY A 36 13.37 -9.37 6.85
CA GLY A 36 14.13 -9.41 5.60
C GLY A 36 13.34 -9.00 4.36
N ARG A 37 12.12 -8.48 4.52
CA ARG A 37 11.21 -8.17 3.41
C ARG A 37 11.09 -6.66 3.21
N ASP A 38 11.14 -6.24 1.95
CA ASP A 38 11.06 -4.84 1.56
C ASP A 38 9.61 -4.43 1.24
N HIS A 39 8.82 -4.21 2.29
CA HIS A 39 7.44 -3.78 2.14
C HIS A 39 7.33 -2.31 1.71
N ILE A 40 8.25 -1.45 2.18
CA ILE A 40 8.30 -0.03 1.78
C ILE A 40 8.57 0.09 0.27
N GLY A 41 9.56 -0.64 -0.26
CA GLY A 41 9.82 -0.67 -1.70
C GLY A 41 8.64 -1.21 -2.49
N CYS A 42 7.89 -2.19 -1.97
CA CYS A 42 6.66 -2.65 -2.60
C CYS A 42 5.55 -1.58 -2.61
N LEU A 43 5.37 -0.85 -1.50
CA LEU A 43 4.41 0.26 -1.41
C LEU A 43 4.79 1.37 -2.38
N GLU A 44 6.06 1.77 -2.42
CA GLU A 44 6.55 2.78 -3.35
C GLU A 44 6.26 2.37 -4.80
N LEU A 45 6.60 1.14 -5.19
CA LEU A 45 6.33 0.63 -6.54
C LEU A 45 4.84 0.65 -6.89
N ALA A 46 3.98 0.24 -5.95
CA ALA A 46 2.53 0.22 -6.13
C ALA A 46 1.94 1.64 -6.27
N LEU A 47 2.36 2.55 -5.40
CA LEU A 47 1.90 3.94 -5.42
C LEU A 47 2.41 4.68 -6.68
N ARG A 48 3.67 4.49 -7.08
CA ARG A 48 4.17 5.02 -8.36
C ARG A 48 3.41 4.49 -9.57
N ALA A 49 2.89 3.26 -9.49
CA ALA A 49 2.07 2.67 -10.53
C ALA A 49 0.61 3.18 -10.55
N GLY A 50 0.21 4.01 -9.59
CA GLY A 50 -1.10 4.67 -9.57
C GLY A 50 -2.14 4.00 -8.68
N VAL A 51 -1.75 3.10 -7.76
CA VAL A 51 -2.68 2.60 -6.73
C VAL A 51 -3.20 3.77 -5.90
N ALA A 52 -4.51 3.85 -5.69
CA ALA A 52 -5.11 4.88 -4.85
C ALA A 52 -4.71 4.71 -3.38
N LEU A 53 -4.48 5.81 -2.66
CA LEU A 53 -4.18 5.81 -1.22
C LEU A 53 -5.41 6.29 -0.44
N PRO A 54 -6.16 5.40 0.23
CA PRO A 54 -7.25 5.79 1.11
C PRO A 54 -6.74 6.68 2.26
N LYS A 55 -7.39 7.82 2.49
CA LYS A 55 -6.97 8.82 3.49
C LYS A 55 -6.74 8.27 4.90
N ARG A 56 -7.48 7.23 5.28
CA ARG A 56 -7.39 6.62 6.62
C ARG A 56 -6.23 5.64 6.79
N VAL A 57 -5.69 5.10 5.69
CA VAL A 57 -4.74 3.97 5.72
C VAL A 57 -3.44 4.31 6.46
N PRO A 58 -2.80 5.48 6.29
CA PRO A 58 -1.58 5.80 7.05
C PRO A 58 -1.77 5.70 8.58
N GLY A 59 -2.94 6.08 9.10
CA GLY A 59 -3.26 6.01 10.52
C GLY A 59 -3.73 4.63 11.01
N LEU A 60 -3.94 3.66 10.11
CA LEU A 60 -4.34 2.29 10.44
C LEU A 60 -3.22 1.27 10.25
N ALA A 61 -2.10 1.66 9.62
CA ALA A 61 -0.92 0.82 9.52
C ALA A 61 -0.31 0.60 10.92
N GLY A 62 -0.17 -0.67 11.32
CA GLY A 62 0.39 -1.05 12.61
C GLY A 62 1.91 -0.99 12.67
N ASP A 63 2.58 -1.07 11.52
CA ASP A 63 4.02 -0.86 11.42
C ASP A 63 4.35 0.66 11.37
N PRO A 64 5.12 1.20 12.33
CA PRO A 64 5.39 2.64 12.40
C PRO A 64 6.16 3.20 11.20
N GLU A 65 7.02 2.41 10.58
CA GLU A 65 7.80 2.84 9.41
C GLU A 65 6.90 2.93 8.18
N VAL A 66 6.00 1.96 8.02
CA VAL A 66 4.95 1.99 6.98
C VAL A 66 4.01 3.16 7.19
N ALA A 67 3.55 3.41 8.41
CA ALA A 67 2.66 4.53 8.73
C ALA A 67 3.32 5.88 8.40
N ALA A 68 4.59 6.07 8.75
CA ALA A 68 5.35 7.27 8.43
C ALA A 68 5.51 7.45 6.92
N PHE A 69 5.96 6.40 6.21
CA PHE A 69 6.11 6.44 4.75
C PHE A 69 4.82 6.82 4.03
N LEU A 70 3.68 6.23 4.42
CA LEU A 70 2.39 6.50 3.79
C LEU A 70 1.88 7.91 4.11
N THR A 71 2.23 8.45 5.28
CA THR A 71 1.92 9.84 5.66
C THR A 71 2.71 10.81 4.79
N ASP A 72 4.02 10.61 4.68
CA ASP A 72 4.90 11.43 3.83
C ASP A 72 4.47 11.37 2.36
N TRP A 73 4.08 10.18 1.88
CA TRP A 73 3.56 10.01 0.53
C TRP A 73 2.26 10.79 0.30
N ALA A 74 1.32 10.73 1.25
CA ALA A 74 0.05 11.45 1.15
C ALA A 74 0.26 12.98 1.12
N GLU A 75 1.22 13.49 1.88
CA GLU A 75 1.60 14.91 1.88
C GLU A 75 2.26 15.32 0.54
N GLN A 76 3.13 14.47 -0.01
CA GLN A 76 3.82 14.73 -1.26
C GLN A 76 2.90 14.63 -2.49
N TYR A 77 1.94 13.71 -2.47
CA TYR A 77 1.05 13.40 -3.60
C TYR A 77 -0.43 13.47 -3.22
N PRO A 78 -0.96 14.64 -2.82
CA PRO A 78 -2.33 14.77 -2.32
C PRO A 78 -3.39 14.38 -3.35
N GLY A 79 -3.10 14.47 -4.65
CA GLY A 79 -4.02 14.04 -5.72
C GLY A 79 -4.21 12.53 -5.84
N GLN A 80 -3.38 11.73 -5.19
CA GLN A 80 -3.52 10.27 -5.11
C GLN A 80 -4.31 9.81 -3.89
N VAL A 81 -4.56 10.73 -2.95
CA VAL A 81 -5.33 10.46 -1.74
C VAL A 81 -6.81 10.48 -2.08
N VAL A 82 -7.52 9.42 -1.70
CA VAL A 82 -8.96 9.27 -1.97
C VAL A 82 -9.77 9.16 -0.69
N ASP A 83 -11.01 9.65 -0.74
CA ASP A 83 -12.00 9.43 0.30
C ASP A 83 -12.55 8.00 0.22
N GLY A 84 -12.67 7.33 1.37
CA GLY A 84 -13.05 5.91 1.44
C GLY A 84 -11.93 4.94 1.02
N GLY A 85 -12.20 3.63 1.10
CA GLY A 85 -11.26 2.55 0.75
C GLY A 85 -11.10 1.51 1.85
N VAL A 86 -10.76 0.26 1.50
CA VAL A 86 -10.56 -0.83 2.46
C VAL A 86 -9.24 -0.63 3.20
N ALA A 87 -9.25 -0.83 4.52
CA ALA A 87 -8.05 -0.82 5.35
C ALA A 87 -7.21 -2.06 5.04
#